data_AF-A0A3C1KNT1-F1
#
_entry.id   AF-A0A3C1KNT1-F1
#
_cell.length_a   1.000
_cell.length_b   1.000
_cell.length_c   1.000
_cell.angle_alpha   90.00
_cell.angle_beta   90.00
_cell.angle_gamma   90.00
#
_symmetry.space_group_name_H-M   'P 1'
#
loop_
_entity.id
_entity.type
_entity.pdbx_description
1 polymer ?
#
loop_
_entity_poly.entity_id
_entity_poly.type
_entity_poly.pdbx_seq_one_letter_code
_entity_poly.pdbx_strand_id
1 'polypeptide(L)'
;MNSEAVQRQQARRVLAMLDASRHSRMALQAAVELAREHRAELVALYVEDENLLRSADFPFACEVGARSGLARPLTVAAMQATLSRQLQAVSQALESAVAGDGVTYSLQVTRGGV
;
A
#
# COMPACT_ATOMS: atom_id res chain seq x y z
N MET A 1 -25.74 -25.71 8.08
CA MET A 1 -25.15 -25.13 6.85
C MET A 1 -25.08 -23.61 7.00
N ASN A 2 -23.88 -23.14 7.36
CA ASN A 2 -23.27 -21.81 7.28
C ASN A 2 -24.09 -20.51 7.46
N SER A 3 -24.24 -20.06 8.72
CA SER A 3 -24.52 -18.64 9.04
C SER A 3 -23.34 -17.71 8.71
N GLU A 4 -22.09 -18.21 8.69
CA GLU A 4 -20.91 -17.40 8.28
C GLU A 4 -20.89 -17.08 6.78
N ALA A 5 -21.44 -17.96 5.93
CA ALA A 5 -21.47 -17.76 4.48
C ALA A 5 -22.58 -16.78 4.05
N VAL A 6 -23.68 -16.72 4.81
CA VAL A 6 -24.80 -15.76 4.63
C VAL A 6 -24.48 -14.40 5.27
N GLN A 7 -23.41 -14.25 6.07
CA GLN A 7 -22.96 -12.93 6.57
C GLN A 7 -21.90 -12.27 5.69
N ARG A 8 -21.32 -13.00 4.73
CA ARG A 8 -20.66 -12.42 3.55
C ARG A 8 -21.65 -11.83 2.53
N GLN A 9 -22.93 -11.71 2.91
CA GLN A 9 -23.95 -10.98 2.18
C GLN A 9 -23.59 -9.48 2.13
N GLN A 10 -22.71 -9.17 1.17
CA GLN A 10 -22.43 -7.85 0.60
C GLN A 10 -22.03 -6.73 1.59
N ALA A 11 -20.98 -6.96 2.39
CA ALA A 11 -20.21 -5.81 2.89
C ALA A 11 -19.64 -5.07 1.67
N ARG A 12 -20.14 -3.86 1.39
CA ARG A 12 -19.59 -3.00 0.35
C ARG A 12 -18.16 -2.67 0.75
N ARG A 13 -17.24 -2.79 -0.21
CA ARG A 13 -15.81 -2.53 0.01
C ARG A 13 -15.33 -1.51 -0.99
N VAL A 14 -14.55 -0.56 -0.51
CA VAL A 14 -13.77 0.35 -1.35
C VAL A 14 -12.31 -0.09 -1.23
N LEU A 15 -11.68 -0.42 -2.36
CA LEU A 15 -10.27 -0.80 -2.40
C LEU A 15 -9.43 0.42 -2.82
N ALA A 16 -8.48 0.81 -1.97
CA ALA A 16 -7.48 1.83 -2.29
C ALA A 16 -6.11 1.18 -2.48
N MET A 17 -5.54 1.29 -3.69
CA MET A 17 -4.18 0.83 -3.96
C MET A 17 -3.17 1.90 -3.59
N LEU A 18 -2.18 1.53 -2.79
CA LEU A 18 -1.21 2.45 -2.19
C LEU A 18 0.22 2.04 -2.58
N ASP A 19 1.05 3.02 -2.93
CA ASP A 19 2.46 2.86 -3.32
C ASP A 19 3.37 3.92 -2.65
N ALA A 20 2.88 4.54 -1.56
CA ALA A 20 3.49 5.68 -0.86
C ALA A 20 3.69 6.96 -1.71
N SER A 21 3.18 7.01 -2.94
CA SER A 21 3.27 8.21 -3.78
C SER A 21 2.33 9.33 -3.29
N ARG A 22 2.50 10.52 -3.87
CA ARG A 22 1.54 11.62 -3.68
C ARG A 22 0.16 11.26 -4.25
N HIS A 23 0.13 10.61 -5.41
CA HIS A 23 -1.11 10.32 -6.12
C HIS A 23 -1.93 9.25 -5.39
N SER A 24 -1.28 8.20 -4.88
CA SER A 24 -1.99 7.19 -4.09
C SER A 24 -2.56 7.75 -2.79
N ARG A 25 -1.91 8.74 -2.18
CA ARG A 25 -2.43 9.46 -1.00
C ARG A 25 -3.66 10.30 -1.33
N MET A 26 -3.70 10.95 -2.49
CA MET A 26 -4.92 11.65 -2.94
C MET A 26 -6.05 10.66 -3.24
N ALA A 27 -5.73 9.52 -3.87
CA ALA A 27 -6.70 8.46 -4.12
C ALA A 27 -7.24 7.86 -2.82
N LEU A 28 -6.40 7.70 -1.80
CA LEU A 28 -6.80 7.27 -0.46
C LEU A 28 -7.84 8.21 0.15
N GLN A 29 -7.65 9.53 0.07
CA GLN A 29 -8.61 10.49 0.60
C GLN A 29 -9.99 10.35 -0.08
N ALA A 30 -10.01 10.25 -1.40
CA ALA A 30 -11.24 10.01 -2.16
C ALA A 30 -11.88 8.65 -1.80
N ALA A 31 -11.07 7.62 -1.55
CA ALA A 31 -11.55 6.32 -1.15
C ALA A 31 -12.18 6.33 0.26
N VAL A 32 -11.64 7.12 1.20
CA VAL A 32 -12.25 7.33 2.52
C VAL A 32 -13.62 7.99 2.39
N GLU A 33 -13.73 9.05 1.59
CA GLU A 33 -15.00 9.73 1.32
C GLU A 33 -16.03 8.77 0.72
N LEU A 34 -15.64 8.00 -0.29
CA LEU A 34 -16.48 7.00 -0.93
C LEU A 34 -16.92 5.90 0.06
N ALA A 35 -16.01 5.44 0.92
CA ALA A 35 -16.31 4.43 1.93
C ALA A 35 -17.32 4.95 2.96
N ARG A 36 -17.17 6.20 3.39
CA ARG A 36 -18.07 6.87 4.32
C ARG A 36 -19.47 7.04 3.71
N GLU A 37 -19.56 7.57 2.49
CA GLU A 37 -20.83 7.80 1.80
C GLU A 37 -21.64 6.52 1.59
N HIS A 38 -20.95 5.43 1.24
CA HIS A 38 -21.59 4.15 0.96
C HIS A 38 -21.67 3.19 2.16
N ARG A 39 -21.19 3.61 3.34
CA ARG A 39 -21.06 2.78 4.54
C ARG A 39 -20.33 1.46 4.23
N ALA A 40 -19.25 1.59 3.46
CA ALA A 40 -18.41 0.51 3.01
C ALA A 40 -17.17 0.39 3.90
N GLU A 41 -16.63 -0.82 3.98
CA GLU A 41 -15.29 -1.05 4.55
C GLU A 41 -14.24 -0.52 3.57
N LEU A 42 -13.29 0.28 4.07
CA LEU A 42 -12.11 0.68 3.30
C LEU A 42 -11.04 -0.41 3.42
N VAL A 43 -10.63 -0.98 2.29
CA VAL A 43 -9.48 -1.88 2.21
C VAL A 43 -8.34 -1.10 1.57
N ALA A 44 -7.31 -0.79 2.35
CA ALA A 44 -6.06 -0.24 1.85
C ALA A 44 -5.13 -1.40 1.46
N LEU A 45 -4.66 -1.42 0.22
CA LEU A 45 -3.77 -2.45 -0.30
C LEU A 45 -2.42 -1.85 -0.66
N TYR A 46 -1.37 -2.34 -0.01
CA TYR A 46 0.01 -2.07 -0.37
C TYR A 46 0.65 -3.34 -0.92
N VAL A 47 1.27 -3.23 -2.09
CA VAL A 47 1.93 -4.36 -2.77
C VAL A 47 3.42 -4.12 -2.75
N GLU A 48 4.17 -4.99 -2.08
CA GLU A 48 5.61 -5.07 -2.24
C GLU A 48 5.93 -5.73 -3.58
N ASP A 49 6.62 -5.00 -4.46
CA ASP A 49 7.04 -5.54 -5.75
C ASP A 49 8.20 -6.52 -5.58
N GLU A 50 7.95 -7.80 -5.86
CA GLU A 50 8.96 -8.85 -5.77
C GLU A 50 10.06 -8.72 -6.83
N ASN A 51 9.78 -8.08 -7.98
CA ASN A 51 10.75 -7.84 -9.03
C ASN A 51 11.82 -6.85 -8.59
N LEU A 52 11.46 -5.89 -7.73
CA LEU A 52 12.42 -4.96 -7.14
C LEU A 52 13.40 -5.65 -6.19
N LEU A 53 12.91 -6.59 -5.37
CA LEU A 53 13.76 -7.40 -4.50
C LEU A 53 14.67 -8.31 -5.32
N ARG A 54 14.12 -9.03 -6.31
CA ARG A 54 14.90 -9.88 -7.22
C ARG A 54 15.96 -9.10 -7.99
N SER A 55 15.65 -7.87 -8.40
CA SER A 55 16.61 -7.02 -9.11
C SER A 55 17.82 -6.67 -8.25
N ALA A 56 17.63 -6.51 -6.95
CA ALA A 56 18.71 -6.21 -6.00
C ALA A 56 19.67 -7.39 -5.74
N ASP A 57 19.33 -8.60 -6.19
CA ASP A 57 20.21 -9.78 -6.09
C ASP A 57 21.28 -9.81 -7.19
N PHE A 58 21.15 -9.02 -8.26
CA PHE A 58 22.14 -9.00 -9.34
C PHE A 58 23.40 -8.21 -8.93
N PRO A 59 24.61 -8.71 -9.23
CA PRO A 59 25.87 -8.07 -8.84
C PRO A 59 26.14 -6.75 -9.60
N PHE A 60 25.36 -6.47 -10.64
CA PHE A 60 25.43 -5.24 -11.44
C PHE A 60 24.25 -4.29 -11.19
N ALA A 61 23.33 -4.64 -10.29
CA ALA A 61 22.18 -3.79 -10.01
C ALA A 61 22.61 -2.47 -9.37
N CYS A 62 22.06 -1.37 -9.87
CA CYS A 62 22.29 -0.04 -9.33
C CYS A 62 20.99 0.74 -9.24
N GLU A 63 20.92 1.65 -8.27
CA GLU A 63 19.87 2.65 -8.20
C GLU A 63 20.44 4.03 -8.54
N VAL A 64 19.63 4.85 -9.22
CA VAL A 64 19.94 6.25 -9.52
C VAL A 64 19.10 7.13 -8.62
N GLY A 65 19.75 7.92 -7.77
CA GLY A 65 19.05 8.78 -6.82
C GLY A 65 18.24 9.87 -7.53
N ALA A 66 16.92 9.89 -7.34
CA ALA A 66 16.02 10.85 -8.00
C ALA A 66 16.39 12.34 -7.75
N ARG A 67 17.04 12.64 -6.62
CA ARG A 67 17.50 14.01 -6.28
C ARG A 67 18.98 14.27 -6.55
N SER A 68 19.82 13.24 -6.41
CA SER A 68 21.28 13.38 -6.52
C SER A 68 21.80 13.08 -7.92
N GLY A 69 21.06 12.33 -8.74
CA GLY A 69 21.51 11.80 -10.02
C GLY A 69 22.62 10.75 -9.94
N LEU A 70 23.05 10.38 -8.72
CA LEU A 70 24.17 9.46 -8.52
C LEU A 70 23.71 8.01 -8.61
N ALA A 71 24.47 7.21 -9.35
CA ALA A 71 24.34 5.75 -9.36
C ALA A 71 25.07 5.15 -8.16
N ARG A 72 24.45 4.19 -7.49
CA ARG A 72 25.06 3.40 -6.40
C ARG A 72 24.57 1.96 -6.42
N PRO A 73 25.32 1.00 -5.85
CA PRO A 73 24.89 -0.39 -5.80
C PRO A 73 23.51 -0.53 -5.18
N LEU A 74 22.62 -1.25 -5.85
CA LEU A 74 21.33 -1.61 -5.32
C LEU A 74 21.49 -2.91 -4.53
N THR A 75 21.41 -2.83 -3.20
CA THR A 75 21.53 -4.01 -2.34
C THR A 75 20.17 -4.46 -1.84
N VAL A 76 20.02 -5.77 -1.61
CA VAL A 76 18.80 -6.35 -1.03
C VAL A 76 18.42 -5.65 0.28
N ALA A 77 19.40 -5.42 1.16
CA ALA A 77 19.18 -4.75 2.44
C ALA A 77 18.67 -3.31 2.26
N ALA A 78 19.23 -2.55 1.31
CA ALA A 78 18.76 -1.20 1.01
C ALA A 78 17.34 -1.20 0.41
N MET A 79 17.04 -2.17 -0.45
CA MET A 79 15.70 -2.34 -1.02
C MET A 79 14.67 -2.70 0.05
N GLN A 80 14.96 -3.67 0.92
CA GLN A 80 14.11 -4.05 2.06
C GLN A 80 13.85 -2.86 2.99
N ALA A 81 14.89 -2.10 3.34
CA ALA A 81 14.74 -0.90 4.16
C ALA A 81 13.85 0.15 3.48
N THR A 82 13.90 0.24 2.15
CA THR A 82 13.03 1.13 1.36
C THR A 82 11.57 0.69 1.39
N LEU A 83 11.29 -0.60 1.18
CA LEU A 83 9.95 -1.16 1.28
C LEU A 83 9.36 -0.98 2.69
N SER A 84 10.16 -1.18 3.73
CA SER A 84 9.74 -0.94 5.12
C SER A 84 9.37 0.54 5.38
N ARG A 85 10.17 1.49 4.88
CA ARG A 85 9.84 2.93 4.99
C ARG A 85 8.58 3.29 4.22
N GLN A 86 8.39 2.71 3.03
CA GLN A 86 7.18 2.92 2.23
C GLN A 86 5.94 2.37 2.96
N LEU A 87 6.01 1.17 3.53
CA LEU A 87 4.92 0.62 4.32
C LEU A 87 4.59 1.49 5.54
N GLN A 88 5.61 1.96 6.28
CA GLN A 88 5.39 2.90 7.39
C GLN A 88 4.69 4.18 6.94
N ALA A 89 5.12 4.77 5.81
CA ALA A 89 4.48 5.95 5.25
C ALA A 89 3.03 5.69 4.81
N VAL A 90 2.75 4.51 4.27
CA VAL A 90 1.39 4.07 3.91
C VAL A 90 0.51 3.92 5.15
N SER A 91 1.00 3.23 6.19
CA SER A 91 0.25 3.07 7.45
C SER A 91 -0.07 4.42 8.07
N GLN A 92 0.91 5.32 8.15
CA GLN A 92 0.71 6.65 8.71
C GLN A 92 -0.27 7.49 7.86
N ALA A 93 -0.20 7.39 6.53
CA ALA A 93 -1.15 8.06 5.65
C ALA A 93 -2.57 7.51 5.81
N LEU A 94 -2.73 6.19 5.97
CA LEU A 94 -4.02 5.55 6.24
C LEU A 94 -4.61 6.01 7.57
N GLU A 95 -3.83 5.91 8.65
CA GLU A 95 -4.23 6.36 9.98
C GLU A 95 -4.66 7.82 9.97
N SER A 96 -3.90 8.68 9.27
CA SER A 96 -4.21 10.10 9.15
C SER A 96 -5.48 10.35 8.33
N ALA A 97 -5.70 9.58 7.25
CA ALA A 97 -6.84 9.77 6.35
C ALA A 97 -8.16 9.27 6.95
N VAL A 98 -8.13 8.27 7.82
CA VAL A 98 -9.34 7.74 8.50
C VAL A 98 -9.60 8.37 9.86
N ALA A 99 -8.69 9.21 10.36
CA ALA A 99 -8.79 9.86 11.66
C ALA A 99 -10.05 10.74 11.73
N GLY A 100 -11.02 10.31 12.54
CA GLY A 100 -12.27 11.03 12.78
C GLY A 100 -13.44 10.68 11.84
N ASP A 101 -13.24 9.82 10.84
CA ASP A 101 -14.26 9.53 9.82
C ASP A 101 -15.18 8.33 10.14
N GLY A 102 -14.94 7.61 11.25
CA GLY A 102 -15.77 6.48 11.69
C GLY A 102 -15.84 5.31 10.69
N VAL A 103 -14.99 5.32 9.66
CA VAL A 103 -14.91 4.30 8.61
C VAL A 103 -14.22 3.06 9.16
N THR A 104 -14.83 1.89 8.99
CA THR A 104 -14.15 0.61 9.23
C THR A 104 -13.11 0.42 8.14
N TYR A 105 -11.87 0.12 8.52
CA TYR A 105 -10.78 -0.03 7.57
C TYR A 105 -9.86 -1.22 7.90
N SER A 106 -9.16 -1.70 6.89
CA SER A 106 -8.05 -2.65 7.03
C SER A 106 -6.90 -2.26 6.11
N LEU A 107 -5.66 -2.55 6.56
CA LEU A 107 -4.46 -2.48 5.73
C LEU A 107 -4.02 -3.89 5.38
N GLN A 108 -3.95 -4.19 4.09
CA GLN A 108 -3.44 -5.43 3.55
C GLN A 108 -2.09 -5.18 2.89
N VAL A 109 -1.10 -5.96 3.32
CA VAL A 109 0.23 -5.98 2.71
C VAL A 109 0.38 -7.31 2.02
N THR A 110 0.63 -7.26 0.72
CA THR A 110 0.90 -8.44 -0.10
C THR A 110 2.20 -8.25 -0.85
N ARG A 111 2.77 -9.36 -1.33
CA ARG A 111 3.92 -9.35 -2.21
C ARG A 111 3.52 -9.96 -3.54
N GLY A 112 3.92 -9.34 -4.64
CA GLY A 112 3.59 -9.83 -5.98
C GLY A 112 4.44 -9.20 -7.07
N GLY A 113 4.39 -9.79 -8.25
CA GLY A 113 4.98 -9.25 -9.47
C GLY A 113 3.90 -8.73 -10.43
N VAL A 114 4.33 -7.92 -11.40
CA VAL A 114 3.55 -7.54 -12.58
C VAL A 114 3.93 -8.44 -13.75
#